data_AF-A0A956J987-F1
#
_entry.id   AF-A0A956J987-F1
#
_cell.length_a   1.000
_cell.length_b   1.000
_cell.length_c   1.000
_cell.angle_alpha   90.00
_cell.angle_beta   90.00
_cell.angle_gamma   90.00
#
_symmetry.space_group_name_H-M   'P 1'
#
loop_
_entity.id
_entity.type
_entity.pdbx_description
1 polymer ?
#
loop_
_entity_poly.entity_id
_entity_poly.type
_entity_poly.pdbx_seq_one_letter_code
_entity_poly.pdbx_strand_id
1 'polypeptide(L)'
;MKRTGGIVVALALAALGAQACIAEPVDDHEDIQPRDAELPLQQPVPGVRVPAPLAGAHCDVQVEGQGLLDMENDYLPHVIRCEAAGVANLETLKAQAIAARSVAYYSVETSGSICDSQGCQVYSCGATPSAIHYQAVEETSGVYLSYNNTLTYGFYVAGDSNTSPPSCVGVSGSTEGWVTYNEGLSGTDVEQTALGYIHNPGDPGYGQNRGCMSQWGAHCLESNNGYDYMDILRFYYGEDIQTIQAQGPCVLPLEEGTSTGEPPPETDGGSSEGGNVDGTTGEPPPPAVTTGNDDDPLPPGGTASDDPGAGSGDPSAGEDGPALPTTFGENGEDAGCACDAGDGGRGPWSGLLLVLGLGVLRRRRR
;
A
#
# COMPACT_ATOMS: atom_id res chain seq x y z
N MET A 1 82.01 -50.55 -4.30
CA MET A 1 82.32 -50.14 -2.90
C MET A 1 82.64 -48.65 -2.86
N LYS A 2 81.86 -47.85 -2.12
CA LYS A 2 82.31 -46.69 -1.31
C LYS A 2 81.10 -46.11 -0.57
N ARG A 3 81.31 -45.59 0.64
CA ARG A 3 80.27 -44.96 1.47
C ARG A 3 80.52 -43.45 1.53
N THR A 4 79.47 -42.66 1.31
CA THR A 4 79.32 -41.29 1.81
C THR A 4 77.84 -40.93 1.60
N GLY A 5 77.10 -40.34 2.55
CA GLY A 5 77.50 -39.86 3.88
C GLY A 5 77.28 -38.35 3.98
N GLY A 6 76.02 -37.93 4.09
CA GLY A 6 75.63 -36.54 4.25
C GLY A 6 74.17 -36.45 4.69
N ILE A 7 73.94 -35.95 5.91
CA ILE A 7 72.62 -35.59 6.42
C ILE A 7 72.56 -34.06 6.38
N VAL A 8 71.58 -33.49 5.69
CA VAL A 8 71.27 -32.06 5.76
C VAL A 8 69.77 -31.89 5.90
N VAL A 9 69.39 -31.36 7.07
CA VAL A 9 68.20 -30.54 7.39
C VAL A 9 67.04 -30.58 6.39
N ALA A 10 65.93 -31.21 6.79
CA ALA A 10 64.63 -30.97 6.17
C ALA A 10 64.13 -29.57 6.59
N LEU A 11 64.12 -28.62 5.65
CA LEU A 11 63.38 -27.37 5.81
C LEU A 11 61.88 -27.65 5.56
N ALA A 12 61.01 -27.12 6.42
CA ALA A 12 59.57 -27.24 6.22
C ALA A 12 59.09 -26.29 5.11
N LEU A 13 58.60 -26.84 4.00
CA LEU A 13 57.69 -26.09 3.12
C LEU A 13 56.28 -26.18 3.71
N ALA A 14 55.76 -25.05 4.18
CA ALA A 14 54.34 -24.92 4.46
C ALA A 14 53.59 -24.85 3.12
N ALA A 15 52.94 -25.95 2.74
CA ALA A 15 51.99 -25.93 1.64
C ALA A 15 50.74 -25.18 2.13
N LEU A 16 50.54 -23.95 1.64
CA LEU A 16 49.26 -23.27 1.80
C LEU A 16 48.21 -24.05 0.99
N GLY A 17 47.36 -24.80 1.70
CA GLY A 17 46.11 -25.29 1.14
C GLY A 17 45.22 -24.09 0.86
N ALA A 18 45.24 -23.61 -0.39
CA ALA A 18 44.27 -22.63 -0.87
C ALA A 18 42.91 -23.33 -1.03
N GLN A 19 42.22 -23.52 0.09
CA GLN A 19 40.79 -23.77 0.11
C GLN A 19 40.13 -22.53 -0.50
N ALA A 20 39.86 -22.58 -1.79
CA ALA A 20 38.93 -21.65 -2.41
C ALA A 20 37.58 -21.88 -1.74
N CYS A 21 37.13 -20.91 -0.94
CA CYS A 21 35.74 -20.83 -0.55
C CYS A 21 34.94 -20.60 -1.83
N ILE A 22 34.40 -21.69 -2.39
CA ILE A 22 33.36 -21.59 -3.41
C ILE A 22 32.17 -20.99 -2.68
N ALA A 23 31.98 -19.69 -2.83
CA ALA A 23 30.68 -19.09 -2.55
C ALA A 23 29.73 -19.72 -3.57
N GLU A 24 28.85 -20.60 -3.10
CA GLU A 24 27.71 -21.01 -3.92
C GLU A 24 26.90 -19.74 -4.20
N PRO A 25 26.44 -19.53 -5.45
CA PRO A 25 25.64 -18.36 -5.75
C PRO A 25 24.39 -18.43 -4.89
N VAL A 26 24.17 -17.41 -4.06
CA VAL A 26 22.86 -17.20 -3.46
C VAL A 26 21.96 -16.80 -4.63
N ASP A 27 21.05 -17.70 -4.98
CA ASP A 27 20.10 -17.47 -6.06
C ASP A 27 18.98 -16.61 -5.48
N ASP A 28 19.23 -15.30 -5.38
CA ASP A 28 18.31 -14.28 -4.85
C ASP A 28 17.08 -14.05 -5.77
N HIS A 29 16.80 -15.01 -6.66
CA HIS A 29 15.52 -15.22 -7.30
C HIS A 29 14.68 -16.19 -6.46
N GLU A 30 14.13 -15.70 -5.35
CA GLU A 30 12.84 -16.24 -4.91
C GLU A 30 11.83 -15.98 -6.02
N ASP A 31 11.55 -17.01 -6.83
CA ASP A 31 10.44 -17.03 -7.78
C ASP A 31 9.16 -16.73 -7.00
N ILE A 32 8.70 -15.47 -7.08
CA ILE A 32 7.32 -15.11 -6.73
C ILE A 32 6.43 -15.78 -7.77
N GLN A 33 6.10 -17.05 -7.51
CA GLN A 33 5.12 -17.82 -8.27
C GLN A 33 3.88 -16.94 -8.47
N PRO A 34 3.37 -16.76 -9.70
CA PRO A 34 2.18 -15.96 -9.92
C PRO A 34 1.04 -16.51 -9.07
N ARG A 35 0.58 -15.74 -8.06
CA ARG A 35 -0.45 -16.18 -7.09
C ARG A 35 -1.64 -16.77 -7.86
N ASP A 36 -1.87 -18.08 -7.67
CA ASP A 36 -2.46 -18.93 -8.71
C ASP A 36 -3.86 -18.48 -9.17
N ALA A 37 -4.06 -18.46 -10.48
CA ALA A 37 -5.32 -18.10 -11.15
C ALA A 37 -6.43 -19.17 -11.05
N GLU A 38 -6.34 -20.09 -10.09
CA GLU A 38 -7.14 -21.32 -9.99
C GLU A 38 -8.01 -21.39 -8.72
N LEU A 39 -7.92 -20.39 -7.81
CA LEU A 39 -8.89 -20.24 -6.71
C LEU A 39 -10.03 -19.33 -7.17
N PRO A 40 -11.26 -19.84 -7.37
CA PRO A 40 -12.41 -18.99 -7.64
C PRO A 40 -12.67 -18.12 -6.41
N LEU A 41 -12.83 -16.80 -6.61
CA LEU A 41 -13.24 -15.91 -5.52
C LEU A 41 -14.54 -16.43 -4.89
N GLN A 42 -14.67 -16.31 -3.57
CA GLN A 42 -15.87 -16.71 -2.85
C GLN A 42 -16.98 -15.69 -3.15
N GLN A 43 -17.64 -15.91 -4.29
CA GLN A 43 -18.50 -14.93 -4.92
C GLN A 43 -19.67 -14.51 -4.02
N PRO A 44 -20.07 -13.22 -4.04
CA PRO A 44 -21.23 -12.74 -3.31
C PRO A 44 -22.47 -13.59 -3.60
N VAL A 45 -23.15 -14.03 -2.54
CA VAL A 45 -24.27 -14.97 -2.63
C VAL A 45 -25.34 -14.47 -3.61
N PRO A 46 -25.62 -15.19 -4.72
CA PRO A 46 -26.50 -14.70 -5.77
C PRO A 46 -27.88 -14.25 -5.28
N GLY A 47 -28.21 -12.98 -5.55
CA GLY A 47 -29.49 -12.38 -5.17
C GLY A 47 -29.59 -11.84 -3.74
N VAL A 48 -28.52 -11.90 -2.93
CA VAL A 48 -28.50 -11.32 -1.58
C VAL A 48 -28.15 -9.83 -1.63
N ARG A 49 -29.18 -8.99 -1.68
CA ARG A 49 -29.08 -7.53 -1.67
C ARG A 49 -28.90 -7.00 -0.24
N VAL A 50 -27.70 -6.59 0.12
CA VAL A 50 -27.44 -5.80 1.35
C VAL A 50 -27.94 -4.35 1.16
N PRO A 51 -28.85 -3.82 2.00
CA PRO A 51 -29.33 -2.45 1.88
C PRO A 51 -28.27 -1.39 2.25
N ALA A 52 -28.40 -0.20 1.68
CA ALA A 52 -27.62 0.98 2.05
C ALA A 52 -28.54 2.22 2.21
N PRO A 53 -28.38 3.05 3.26
CA PRO A 53 -27.40 2.95 4.35
C PRO A 53 -27.54 1.68 5.22
N LEU A 54 -26.42 1.23 5.79
CA LEU A 54 -26.41 0.18 6.82
C LEU A 54 -27.07 0.67 8.11
N ALA A 55 -27.54 -0.25 8.96
CA ALA A 55 -28.12 0.08 10.26
C ALA A 55 -27.11 0.66 11.26
N GLY A 56 -25.82 0.37 11.05
CA GLY A 56 -24.68 0.94 11.75
C GLY A 56 -23.37 0.44 11.13
N ALA A 57 -22.24 0.93 11.63
CA ALA A 57 -20.92 0.44 11.26
C ALA A 57 -20.57 -0.87 11.99
N HIS A 58 -19.93 -1.80 11.29
CA HIS A 58 -19.38 -3.02 11.89
C HIS A 58 -17.99 -2.72 12.45
N CYS A 59 -17.91 -2.55 13.78
CA CYS A 59 -16.68 -2.22 14.49
C CYS A 59 -15.73 -3.41 14.67
N ASP A 60 -16.28 -4.62 14.64
CA ASP A 60 -15.54 -5.87 14.75
C ASP A 60 -15.82 -6.73 13.51
N VAL A 61 -14.86 -7.57 13.13
CA VAL A 61 -15.00 -8.56 12.05
C VAL A 61 -14.54 -9.94 12.50
N GLN A 62 -15.39 -10.95 12.29
CA GLN A 62 -15.05 -12.35 12.54
C GLN A 62 -14.30 -12.90 11.32
N VAL A 63 -12.98 -12.95 11.42
CA VAL A 63 -12.10 -13.51 10.39
C VAL A 63 -11.92 -15.00 10.64
N GLU A 64 -12.07 -15.81 9.59
CA GLU A 64 -11.90 -17.26 9.67
C GLU A 64 -10.45 -17.63 9.98
N GLY A 65 -10.25 -18.51 10.97
CA GLY A 65 -8.93 -18.89 11.47
C GLY A 65 -8.32 -17.93 12.49
N GLN A 66 -8.54 -16.61 12.36
CA GLN A 66 -7.90 -15.60 13.21
C GLN A 66 -8.71 -15.22 14.46
N GLY A 67 -10.04 -15.13 14.35
CA GLY A 67 -10.92 -14.72 15.45
C GLY A 67 -11.67 -13.41 15.17
N LEU A 68 -12.11 -12.74 16.23
CA LEU A 68 -12.77 -11.44 16.17
C LEU A 68 -11.71 -10.33 16.27
N LEU A 69 -11.65 -9.45 15.27
CA LEU A 69 -10.65 -8.38 15.15
C LEU A 69 -11.34 -7.00 15.02
N ASP A 70 -10.65 -5.93 15.43
CA ASP A 70 -11.11 -4.54 15.22
C ASP A 70 -11.08 -4.21 13.72
N MET A 71 -12.18 -3.68 13.18
CA MET A 71 -12.34 -3.40 11.75
C MET A 71 -11.36 -2.32 11.26
N GLU A 72 -11.30 -1.19 11.95
CA GLU A 72 -10.66 0.04 11.47
C GLU A 72 -9.21 0.15 11.96
N ASN A 73 -8.89 -0.39 13.14
CA ASN A 73 -7.58 -0.25 13.79
C ASN A 73 -6.67 -1.49 13.61
N ASP A 74 -7.20 -2.62 13.14
CA ASP A 74 -6.44 -3.87 12.97
C ASP A 74 -6.66 -4.52 11.60
N TYR A 75 -7.91 -4.91 11.28
CA TYR A 75 -8.22 -5.67 10.08
C TYR A 75 -7.93 -4.92 8.78
N LEU A 76 -8.55 -3.74 8.57
CA LEU A 76 -8.39 -3.00 7.31
C LEU A 76 -6.94 -2.53 7.05
N PRO A 77 -6.18 -2.01 8.04
CA PRO A 77 -4.76 -1.66 7.84
C PRO A 77 -3.91 -2.86 7.39
N HIS A 78 -4.16 -4.07 7.92
CA HIS A 78 -3.49 -5.30 7.49
C HIS A 78 -3.94 -5.74 6.08
N VAL A 79 -5.24 -5.74 5.78
CA VAL A 79 -5.75 -6.10 4.45
C VAL A 79 -5.16 -5.20 3.36
N ILE A 80 -5.22 -3.86 3.52
CA ILE A 80 -4.68 -2.98 2.48
C ILE A 80 -3.15 -3.07 2.38
N ARG A 81 -2.46 -3.39 3.48
CA ARG A 81 -1.00 -3.68 3.48
C ARG A 81 -0.65 -4.95 2.72
N CYS A 82 -1.47 -5.99 2.85
CA CYS A 82 -1.25 -7.29 2.23
C CYS A 82 -1.62 -7.33 0.74
N GLU A 83 -2.71 -6.66 0.38
CA GLU A 83 -3.22 -6.66 -0.99
C GLU A 83 -2.42 -5.69 -1.88
N ALA A 84 -2.19 -4.45 -1.42
CA ALA A 84 -1.45 -3.43 -2.18
C ALA A 84 0.08 -3.54 -2.04
N ALA A 85 0.63 -4.76 -1.97
CA ALA A 85 2.04 -5.04 -1.73
C ALA A 85 2.96 -4.65 -2.92
N GLY A 86 3.21 -3.35 -3.06
CA GLY A 86 3.95 -2.72 -4.15
C GLY A 86 3.57 -1.25 -4.39
N VAL A 87 2.41 -0.83 -3.86
CA VAL A 87 1.86 0.52 -3.96
C VAL A 87 1.93 1.20 -2.58
N ALA A 88 2.26 2.49 -2.54
CA ALA A 88 2.49 3.22 -1.29
C ALA A 88 2.01 4.69 -1.33
N ASN A 89 1.03 5.00 -2.18
CA ASN A 89 0.44 6.33 -2.29
C ASN A 89 -0.88 6.41 -1.50
N LEU A 90 -1.27 7.61 -1.04
CA LEU A 90 -2.35 7.76 -0.05
C LEU A 90 -3.74 7.58 -0.67
N GLU A 91 -4.02 8.19 -1.82
CA GLU A 91 -5.37 8.19 -2.41
C GLU A 91 -5.74 6.80 -2.97
N THR A 92 -4.76 6.08 -3.52
CA THR A 92 -4.89 4.66 -3.89
C THR A 92 -5.19 3.80 -2.67
N LEU A 93 -4.49 4.02 -1.55
CA LEU A 93 -4.75 3.28 -0.30
C LEU A 93 -6.12 3.62 0.30
N LYS A 94 -6.61 4.86 0.17
CA LYS A 94 -7.98 5.26 0.56
C LYS A 94 -9.05 4.56 -0.28
N ALA A 95 -8.89 4.56 -1.60
CA ALA A 95 -9.80 3.84 -2.51
C ALA A 95 -9.81 2.33 -2.19
N GLN A 96 -8.63 1.75 -1.94
CA GLN A 96 -8.45 0.35 -1.53
C GLN A 96 -9.06 0.07 -0.14
N ALA A 97 -9.00 1.00 0.80
CA ALA A 97 -9.65 0.88 2.12
C ALA A 97 -11.18 0.93 2.02
N ILE A 98 -11.74 1.82 1.20
CA ILE A 98 -13.19 1.92 0.96
C ILE A 98 -13.72 0.66 0.25
N ALA A 99 -13.03 0.18 -0.79
CA ALA A 99 -13.37 -1.08 -1.44
C ALA A 99 -13.29 -2.26 -0.46
N ALA A 100 -12.21 -2.35 0.33
CA ALA A 100 -12.01 -3.41 1.31
C ALA A 100 -13.06 -3.40 2.44
N ARG A 101 -13.41 -2.22 2.99
CA ARG A 101 -14.46 -2.06 4.00
C ARG A 101 -15.83 -2.47 3.45
N SER A 102 -16.09 -2.20 2.17
CA SER A 102 -17.32 -2.63 1.50
C SER A 102 -17.44 -4.16 1.43
N VAL A 103 -16.34 -4.86 1.11
CA VAL A 103 -16.27 -6.33 1.13
C VAL A 103 -16.49 -6.87 2.55
N ALA A 104 -15.77 -6.33 3.54
CA ALA A 104 -15.91 -6.73 4.94
C ALA A 104 -17.35 -6.54 5.47
N TYR A 105 -17.96 -5.39 5.24
CA TYR A 105 -19.34 -5.10 5.63
C TYR A 105 -20.35 -6.01 4.91
N TYR A 106 -20.17 -6.30 3.62
CA TYR A 106 -21.00 -7.27 2.90
C TYR A 106 -20.92 -8.67 3.54
N SER A 107 -19.71 -9.13 3.87
CA SER A 107 -19.50 -10.44 4.50
C SER A 107 -20.10 -10.52 5.91
N VAL A 108 -19.99 -9.47 6.74
CA VAL A 108 -20.64 -9.46 8.06
C VAL A 108 -22.18 -9.47 7.94
N GLU A 109 -22.76 -8.73 7.00
CA GLU A 109 -24.22 -8.71 6.76
C GLU A 109 -24.79 -10.02 6.18
N THR A 110 -23.96 -10.85 5.50
CA THR A 110 -24.47 -12.01 4.73
C THR A 110 -23.98 -13.38 5.20
N SER A 111 -22.76 -13.50 5.74
CA SER A 111 -22.23 -14.72 6.37
C SER A 111 -21.95 -14.55 7.87
N GLY A 112 -21.77 -13.32 8.36
CA GLY A 112 -21.34 -13.04 9.74
C GLY A 112 -19.86 -13.32 10.00
N SER A 113 -19.11 -13.75 8.97
CA SER A 113 -17.67 -13.96 8.95
C SER A 113 -17.10 -13.68 7.55
N ILE A 114 -15.79 -13.47 7.48
CA ILE A 114 -15.02 -13.32 6.22
C ILE A 114 -13.82 -14.28 6.20
N CYS A 115 -13.46 -14.77 5.01
CA CYS A 115 -12.35 -15.71 4.85
C CYS A 115 -11.00 -15.01 4.69
N ASP A 116 -9.96 -15.50 5.37
CA ASP A 116 -8.57 -15.00 5.25
C ASP A 116 -7.86 -15.72 4.09
N SER A 117 -8.14 -15.28 2.86
CA SER A 117 -7.57 -15.87 1.64
C SER A 117 -7.74 -14.96 0.43
N GLN A 118 -7.02 -15.26 -0.66
CA GLN A 118 -7.23 -14.66 -1.98
C GLN A 118 -8.69 -14.76 -2.48
N GLY A 119 -9.52 -15.64 -1.91
CA GLY A 119 -10.93 -15.78 -2.26
C GLY A 119 -11.88 -14.75 -1.63
N CYS A 120 -11.48 -14.08 -0.55
CA CYS A 120 -12.21 -12.94 0.01
C CYS A 120 -11.26 -11.72 0.10
N GLN A 121 -10.41 -11.69 1.13
CA GLN A 121 -9.37 -10.70 1.38
C GLN A 121 -8.24 -11.38 2.15
N VAL A 122 -6.98 -11.06 1.85
CA VAL A 122 -5.82 -11.56 2.62
C VAL A 122 -5.51 -10.60 3.77
N TYR A 123 -5.64 -11.09 5.00
CA TYR A 123 -5.21 -10.40 6.22
C TYR A 123 -3.86 -10.95 6.71
N SER A 124 -3.65 -12.27 6.67
CA SER A 124 -2.45 -12.91 7.26
C SER A 124 -1.26 -13.07 6.31
N CYS A 125 -0.92 -12.06 5.51
CA CYS A 125 0.29 -12.11 4.68
C CYS A 125 1.61 -11.97 5.48
N GLY A 126 1.54 -11.67 6.79
CA GLY A 126 2.70 -11.51 7.66
C GLY A 126 3.42 -10.15 7.55
N ALA A 127 2.92 -9.22 6.74
CA ALA A 127 3.51 -7.88 6.60
C ALA A 127 2.86 -6.87 7.57
N THR A 128 3.67 -6.23 8.43
CA THR A 128 3.19 -5.17 9.32
C THR A 128 2.75 -3.92 8.52
N PRO A 129 1.61 -3.30 8.84
CA PRO A 129 1.19 -2.02 8.28
C PRO A 129 2.08 -0.87 8.77
N SER A 130 2.45 0.04 7.88
CA SER A 130 3.09 1.32 8.24
C SER A 130 2.05 2.45 8.35
N ALA A 131 2.43 3.59 8.94
CA ALA A 131 1.54 4.70 9.27
C ALA A 131 0.54 5.11 8.16
N ILE A 132 0.96 5.12 6.90
CA ILE A 132 0.09 5.48 5.75
C ILE A 132 -1.12 4.54 5.57
N HIS A 133 -1.01 3.27 5.99
CA HIS A 133 -2.11 2.31 5.91
C HIS A 133 -3.16 2.62 6.97
N TYR A 134 -2.75 2.94 8.20
CA TYR A 134 -3.66 3.42 9.24
C TYR A 134 -4.30 4.75 8.81
N GLN A 135 -3.50 5.71 8.32
CA GLN A 135 -3.98 7.00 7.83
C GLN A 135 -5.05 6.86 6.71
N ALA A 136 -4.84 5.96 5.75
CA ALA A 136 -5.80 5.71 4.66
C ALA A 136 -7.13 5.11 5.14
N VAL A 137 -7.10 4.28 6.20
CA VAL A 137 -8.31 3.74 6.84
C VAL A 137 -8.97 4.80 7.71
N GLU A 138 -8.20 5.58 8.47
CA GLU A 138 -8.65 6.67 9.36
C GLU A 138 -9.33 7.81 8.57
N GLU A 139 -8.69 8.33 7.53
CA GLU A 139 -9.25 9.36 6.62
C GLU A 139 -10.42 8.84 5.76
N THR A 140 -10.74 7.53 5.83
CA THR A 140 -11.94 6.94 5.22
C THR A 140 -12.84 6.23 6.24
N SER A 141 -12.70 6.51 7.53
CA SER A 141 -13.32 5.71 8.61
C SER A 141 -14.81 5.47 8.37
N GLY A 142 -15.24 4.20 8.37
CA GLY A 142 -16.64 3.83 8.12
C GLY A 142 -17.17 4.05 6.68
N VAL A 143 -16.36 4.56 5.73
CA VAL A 143 -16.81 4.86 4.35
C VAL A 143 -16.78 3.60 3.47
N TYR A 144 -17.90 3.33 2.80
CA TYR A 144 -18.10 2.16 1.93
C TYR A 144 -18.90 2.52 0.66
N LEU A 145 -18.88 1.63 -0.34
CA LEU A 145 -19.49 1.81 -1.65
C LEU A 145 -20.98 1.45 -1.69
N SER A 146 -21.75 2.21 -2.45
CA SER A 146 -23.18 1.99 -2.67
C SER A 146 -23.64 2.44 -4.06
N TYR A 147 -24.63 1.75 -4.62
CA TYR A 147 -25.44 2.24 -5.72
C TYR A 147 -26.92 1.90 -5.48
N ASN A 148 -27.80 2.87 -5.72
CA ASN A 148 -29.26 2.71 -5.69
C ASN A 148 -29.77 2.00 -4.41
N ASN A 149 -29.34 2.50 -3.24
CA ASN A 149 -29.64 1.96 -1.91
C ASN A 149 -29.23 0.48 -1.68
N THR A 150 -28.27 -0.02 -2.45
CA THR A 150 -27.61 -1.33 -2.28
C THR A 150 -26.16 -1.08 -1.89
N LEU A 151 -25.62 -1.84 -0.94
CA LEU A 151 -24.18 -1.86 -0.68
C LEU A 151 -23.47 -2.56 -1.84
N THR A 152 -22.47 -1.90 -2.42
CA THR A 152 -21.71 -2.42 -3.56
C THR A 152 -20.53 -3.25 -3.06
N TYR A 153 -20.34 -4.44 -3.60
CA TYR A 153 -19.17 -5.27 -3.29
C TYR A 153 -17.95 -4.70 -3.99
N GLY A 154 -16.99 -4.17 -3.22
CA GLY A 154 -15.78 -3.52 -3.74
C GLY A 154 -14.76 -4.53 -4.26
N PHE A 155 -15.01 -5.16 -5.41
CA PHE A 155 -14.03 -6.04 -6.05
C PHE A 155 -12.75 -5.27 -6.40
N TYR A 156 -11.59 -5.84 -6.09
CA TYR A 156 -10.29 -5.35 -6.52
C TYR A 156 -9.37 -6.53 -6.84
N VAL A 157 -8.39 -6.29 -7.71
CA VAL A 157 -7.34 -7.24 -8.09
C VAL A 157 -6.03 -6.49 -8.38
N ALA A 158 -4.92 -7.20 -8.53
CA ALA A 158 -3.65 -6.59 -8.93
C ALA A 158 -3.74 -5.87 -10.29
N GLY A 159 -4.33 -6.53 -11.29
CA GLY A 159 -4.28 -6.10 -12.69
C GLY A 159 -2.87 -6.23 -13.28
N ASP A 160 -2.55 -5.39 -14.26
CA ASP A 160 -1.28 -5.36 -14.97
C ASP A 160 -0.27 -4.35 -14.36
N SER A 161 0.91 -4.80 -13.95
CA SER A 161 1.99 -3.94 -13.47
C SER A 161 2.68 -3.12 -14.57
N ASN A 162 2.39 -3.38 -15.84
CA ASN A 162 2.87 -2.61 -16.99
C ASN A 162 1.90 -1.48 -17.39
N THR A 163 0.84 -1.27 -16.61
CA THR A 163 -0.14 -0.19 -16.78
C THR A 163 0.56 1.18 -16.81
N SER A 164 0.20 2.04 -17.77
CA SER A 164 0.91 3.29 -18.03
C SER A 164 -0.02 4.47 -18.42
N PRO A 165 0.41 5.72 -18.16
CA PRO A 165 -0.38 6.92 -18.46
C PRO A 165 -0.42 7.23 -19.97
N PRO A 166 -1.41 8.03 -20.44
CA PRO A 166 -2.42 8.72 -19.64
C PRO A 166 -3.63 7.85 -19.27
N SER A 167 -3.84 6.71 -19.93
CA SER A 167 -5.06 5.92 -19.75
C SER A 167 -5.07 5.07 -18.49
N CYS A 168 -3.90 4.63 -17.99
CA CYS A 168 -3.78 3.74 -16.83
C CYS A 168 -4.68 2.48 -16.95
N VAL A 169 -4.69 1.91 -18.15
CA VAL A 169 -5.36 0.65 -18.53
C VAL A 169 -4.31 -0.45 -18.69
N GLY A 170 -4.53 -1.61 -18.08
CA GLY A 170 -3.71 -2.81 -18.22
C GLY A 170 -4.09 -3.65 -19.45
N VAL A 171 -3.21 -4.58 -19.86
CA VAL A 171 -3.42 -5.42 -21.07
C VAL A 171 -3.01 -6.89 -20.92
N SER A 172 -2.22 -7.23 -19.91
CA SER A 172 -1.48 -8.50 -19.82
C SER A 172 -1.32 -9.09 -18.41
N GLY A 173 -1.79 -8.40 -17.38
CA GLY A 173 -1.75 -8.89 -15.99
C GLY A 173 -2.59 -10.17 -15.80
N SER A 174 -2.15 -11.08 -14.93
CA SER A 174 -2.82 -12.38 -14.69
C SER A 174 -4.26 -12.25 -14.16
N THR A 175 -4.58 -11.10 -13.55
CA THR A 175 -5.92 -10.76 -13.06
C THR A 175 -6.59 -9.63 -13.86
N GLU A 176 -5.95 -9.12 -14.91
CA GLU A 176 -6.43 -7.97 -15.68
C GLU A 176 -7.78 -8.22 -16.36
N GLY A 177 -8.04 -9.46 -16.79
CA GLY A 177 -9.32 -9.87 -17.39
C GLY A 177 -10.54 -9.81 -16.45
N TRP A 178 -10.35 -9.39 -15.20
CA TRP A 178 -11.43 -9.11 -14.24
C TRP A 178 -11.67 -7.61 -14.01
N VAL A 179 -10.72 -6.75 -14.39
CA VAL A 179 -10.77 -5.29 -14.20
C VAL A 179 -11.80 -4.67 -15.16
N THR A 180 -12.45 -3.59 -14.76
CA THR A 180 -13.45 -2.89 -15.58
C THR A 180 -13.18 -1.39 -15.63
N TYR A 181 -13.27 -0.79 -16.80
CA TYR A 181 -12.88 0.60 -17.05
C TYR A 181 -14.13 1.45 -17.28
N ASN A 182 -14.63 2.03 -16.20
CA ASN A 182 -15.97 2.63 -16.08
C ASN A 182 -15.97 4.17 -16.00
N GLU A 183 -14.84 4.83 -16.24
CA GLU A 183 -14.73 6.29 -16.35
C GLU A 183 -15.74 6.86 -17.36
N GLY A 184 -16.53 7.85 -16.95
CA GLY A 184 -17.60 8.44 -17.76
C GLY A 184 -18.86 7.57 -17.94
N LEU A 185 -18.87 6.31 -17.48
CA LEU A 185 -20.01 5.40 -17.58
C LEU A 185 -20.92 5.51 -16.34
N SER A 186 -22.23 5.33 -16.53
CA SER A 186 -23.20 5.41 -15.42
C SER A 186 -24.47 4.58 -15.66
N GLY A 187 -25.25 4.37 -14.60
CA GLY A 187 -26.58 3.76 -14.69
C GLY A 187 -26.54 2.29 -15.10
N THR A 188 -26.89 2.00 -16.36
CA THR A 188 -26.86 0.65 -16.95
C THR A 188 -25.70 0.41 -17.91
N ASP A 189 -24.93 1.45 -18.21
CA ASP A 189 -23.84 1.41 -19.18
C ASP A 189 -22.50 1.02 -18.50
N VAL A 190 -22.50 0.92 -17.17
CA VAL A 190 -21.38 0.45 -16.34
C VAL A 190 -21.13 -1.04 -16.57
N GLU A 191 -19.89 -1.38 -16.89
CA GLU A 191 -19.43 -2.76 -17.02
C GLU A 191 -19.28 -3.40 -15.63
N GLN A 192 -20.09 -4.44 -15.39
CA GLN A 192 -19.94 -5.33 -14.24
C GLN A 192 -18.74 -6.25 -14.46
N THR A 193 -17.94 -6.45 -13.42
CA THR A 193 -16.86 -7.45 -13.47
C THR A 193 -17.46 -8.86 -13.56
N ALA A 194 -16.74 -9.77 -14.24
CA ALA A 194 -17.09 -11.19 -14.24
C ALA A 194 -16.73 -11.92 -12.92
N LEU A 195 -16.18 -11.18 -11.94
CA LEU A 195 -16.15 -11.59 -10.54
C LEU A 195 -17.53 -11.40 -9.90
N GLY A 196 -17.98 -12.40 -9.15
CA GLY A 196 -19.31 -12.36 -8.54
C GLY A 196 -20.45 -12.66 -9.53
N TYR A 197 -21.66 -12.38 -9.06
CA TYR A 197 -22.85 -12.50 -9.89
C TYR A 197 -22.99 -11.26 -10.80
N ILE A 198 -23.28 -11.48 -12.08
CA ILE A 198 -23.63 -10.42 -13.03
C ILE A 198 -25.16 -10.29 -13.06
N HIS A 199 -25.65 -9.11 -12.74
CA HIS A 199 -27.07 -8.76 -12.70
C HIS A 199 -27.56 -8.19 -14.03
N ASN A 200 -28.83 -8.42 -14.35
CA ASN A 200 -29.49 -7.79 -15.49
C ASN A 200 -29.91 -6.35 -15.12
N PRO A 201 -29.95 -5.41 -16.07
CA PRO A 201 -30.55 -4.10 -15.87
C PRO A 201 -31.97 -4.19 -15.29
N GLY A 202 -32.16 -3.62 -14.10
CA GLY A 202 -33.42 -3.65 -13.35
C GLY A 202 -33.54 -4.75 -12.29
N ASP A 203 -32.59 -5.67 -12.18
CA ASP A 203 -32.54 -6.60 -11.03
C ASP A 203 -32.29 -5.82 -9.72
N PRO A 204 -32.98 -6.13 -8.60
CA PRO A 204 -32.80 -5.41 -7.33
C PRO A 204 -31.37 -5.44 -6.77
N GLY A 205 -30.57 -6.43 -7.19
CA GLY A 205 -29.15 -6.56 -6.85
C GLY A 205 -28.19 -5.87 -7.80
N TYR A 206 -28.63 -5.16 -8.85
CA TYR A 206 -27.71 -4.57 -9.85
C TYR A 206 -26.66 -3.61 -9.27
N GLY A 207 -26.90 -3.00 -8.10
CA GLY A 207 -25.88 -2.20 -7.41
C GLY A 207 -24.83 -2.98 -6.61
N GLN A 208 -24.94 -4.31 -6.54
CA GLN A 208 -24.04 -5.18 -5.78
C GLN A 208 -22.73 -5.44 -6.52
N ASN A 209 -22.79 -5.58 -7.86
CA ASN A 209 -21.64 -5.65 -8.75
C ASN A 209 -21.64 -4.37 -9.60
N ARG A 210 -20.54 -3.64 -9.61
CA ARG A 210 -20.38 -2.35 -10.32
C ARG A 210 -19.06 -2.25 -11.08
N GLY A 211 -18.28 -3.33 -11.14
CA GLY A 211 -16.92 -3.32 -11.66
C GLY A 211 -15.88 -3.85 -10.67
N CYS A 212 -14.61 -3.79 -11.05
CA CYS A 212 -13.45 -4.22 -10.27
C CYS A 212 -12.25 -3.29 -10.48
N MET A 213 -11.60 -2.90 -9.38
CA MET A 213 -10.45 -2.00 -9.37
C MET A 213 -9.12 -2.72 -9.60
N SER A 214 -8.26 -2.16 -10.46
CA SER A 214 -6.84 -2.54 -10.55
C SER A 214 -6.00 -1.77 -9.53
N GLN A 215 -5.21 -2.47 -8.72
CA GLN A 215 -4.25 -1.87 -7.78
C GLN A 215 -3.13 -1.11 -8.52
N TRP A 216 -2.57 -1.69 -9.58
CA TRP A 216 -1.54 -1.04 -10.39
C TRP A 216 -2.09 0.12 -11.22
N GLY A 217 -3.31 0.00 -11.73
CA GLY A 217 -3.99 1.08 -12.45
C GLY A 217 -4.37 2.26 -11.54
N ALA A 218 -4.90 2.01 -10.34
CA ALA A 218 -5.16 3.06 -9.35
C ALA A 218 -3.89 3.83 -8.97
N HIS A 219 -2.78 3.10 -8.73
CA HIS A 219 -1.47 3.72 -8.50
C HIS A 219 -0.98 4.57 -9.68
N CYS A 220 -1.22 4.12 -10.92
CA CYS A 220 -0.92 4.89 -12.12
C CYS A 220 -1.74 6.19 -12.19
N LEU A 221 -3.04 6.14 -11.89
CA LEU A 221 -3.94 7.30 -11.91
C LEU A 221 -3.51 8.38 -10.91
N GLU A 222 -3.25 8.01 -9.65
CA GLU A 222 -2.77 8.97 -8.65
C GLU A 222 -1.39 9.52 -9.04
N SER A 223 -0.43 8.66 -9.42
CA SER A 223 0.96 9.06 -9.65
C SER A 223 1.18 9.92 -10.89
N ASN A 224 0.35 9.77 -11.93
CA ASN A 224 0.58 10.38 -13.24
C ASN A 224 -0.53 11.34 -13.67
N ASN A 225 -1.78 11.09 -13.27
CA ASN A 225 -2.93 11.93 -13.61
C ASN A 225 -3.38 12.82 -12.44
N GLY A 226 -2.94 12.53 -11.20
CA GLY A 226 -3.28 13.30 -10.00
C GLY A 226 -4.69 13.05 -9.47
N TYR A 227 -5.27 11.89 -9.75
CA TYR A 227 -6.63 11.52 -9.32
C TYR A 227 -6.68 11.32 -7.80
N ASP A 228 -7.77 11.79 -7.18
CA ASP A 228 -8.05 11.50 -5.77
C ASP A 228 -8.75 10.13 -5.59
N TYR A 229 -9.02 9.74 -4.34
CA TYR A 229 -9.64 8.45 -4.07
C TYR A 229 -11.06 8.32 -4.66
N MET A 230 -11.81 9.41 -4.82
CA MET A 230 -13.15 9.39 -5.42
C MET A 230 -13.08 9.26 -6.93
N ASP A 231 -12.12 9.91 -7.58
CA ASP A 231 -11.89 9.79 -9.02
C ASP A 231 -11.42 8.37 -9.39
N ILE A 232 -10.54 7.78 -8.59
CA ILE A 232 -10.17 6.35 -8.70
C ILE A 232 -11.40 5.44 -8.56
N LEU A 233 -12.26 5.68 -7.56
CA LEU A 233 -13.47 4.87 -7.36
C LEU A 233 -14.47 5.00 -8.53
N ARG A 234 -14.65 6.19 -9.11
CA ARG A 234 -15.49 6.39 -10.30
C ARG A 234 -14.92 5.67 -11.52
N PHE A 235 -13.61 5.78 -11.74
CA PHE A 235 -12.91 5.17 -12.87
C PHE A 235 -13.13 3.65 -12.94
N TYR A 236 -13.23 2.95 -11.81
CA TYR A 236 -13.47 1.50 -11.78
C TYR A 236 -14.92 1.07 -11.53
N TYR A 237 -15.73 1.88 -10.82
CA TYR A 237 -17.10 1.49 -10.41
C TYR A 237 -18.24 2.35 -11.02
N GLY A 238 -17.91 3.30 -11.91
CA GLY A 238 -18.83 4.20 -12.62
C GLY A 238 -19.06 5.55 -11.92
N GLU A 239 -19.34 6.60 -12.69
CA GLU A 239 -19.50 8.00 -12.23
C GLU A 239 -20.55 8.19 -11.13
N ASP A 240 -21.60 7.38 -11.17
CA ASP A 240 -22.75 7.36 -10.26
C ASP A 240 -22.55 6.41 -9.05
N ILE A 241 -21.33 5.90 -8.82
CA ILE A 241 -21.00 5.22 -7.56
C ILE A 241 -21.08 6.21 -6.39
N GLN A 242 -21.66 5.77 -5.27
CA GLN A 242 -21.83 6.59 -4.08
C GLN A 242 -20.94 6.06 -2.96
N THR A 243 -20.25 6.96 -2.27
CA THR A 243 -19.63 6.66 -0.97
C THR A 243 -20.59 7.07 0.15
N ILE A 244 -20.81 6.17 1.09
CA ILE A 244 -21.66 6.40 2.28
C ILE A 244 -20.81 6.11 3.52
N GLN A 245 -20.84 7.00 4.51
CA GLN A 245 -20.25 6.73 5.81
C GLN A 245 -21.26 6.01 6.71
N ALA A 246 -20.91 4.80 7.16
CA ALA A 246 -21.67 4.09 8.19
C ALA A 246 -21.60 4.81 9.53
N GLN A 247 -22.64 4.70 10.36
CA GLN A 247 -22.72 5.39 11.66
C GLN A 247 -22.45 4.41 12.80
N GLY A 248 -21.48 4.69 13.67
CA GLY A 248 -21.15 3.79 14.78
C GLY A 248 -20.08 4.34 15.73
N PRO A 249 -19.86 3.70 16.89
CA PRO A 249 -18.93 4.17 17.91
C PRO A 249 -17.43 4.02 17.55
N CYS A 250 -17.14 3.22 16.53
CA CYS A 250 -15.80 3.03 15.94
C CYS A 250 -15.52 3.96 14.74
N VAL A 251 -16.53 4.71 14.27
CA VAL A 251 -16.38 5.57 13.10
C VAL A 251 -16.00 6.97 13.53
N LEU A 252 -14.90 7.47 13.00
CA LEU A 252 -14.46 8.84 13.22
C LEU A 252 -15.27 9.80 12.33
N PRO A 253 -15.63 11.00 12.81
CA PRO A 253 -16.13 12.05 11.92
C PRO A 253 -15.07 12.33 10.85
N LEU A 254 -15.47 12.35 9.57
CA LEU A 254 -14.61 12.91 8.54
C LEU A 254 -14.49 14.41 8.81
N GLU A 255 -13.25 14.94 8.80
CA GLU A 255 -13.04 16.39 8.80
C GLU A 255 -13.70 16.97 7.54
N GLU A 256 -14.69 17.86 7.71
CA GLU A 256 -15.31 18.57 6.58
C GLU A 256 -14.26 19.51 5.97
N GLY A 257 -13.54 19.00 4.97
CA GLY A 257 -12.51 19.73 4.23
C GLY A 257 -13.04 21.09 3.79
N THR A 258 -12.32 22.16 4.15
CA THR A 258 -12.86 23.53 4.23
C THR A 258 -13.34 24.08 2.89
N SER A 259 -14.58 23.75 2.54
CA SER A 259 -15.31 24.33 1.42
C SER A 259 -15.60 25.78 1.75
N THR A 260 -14.78 26.68 1.21
CA THR A 260 -15.06 28.13 1.15
C THR A 260 -16.11 28.45 0.08
N GLY A 261 -17.16 27.63 0.04
CA GLY A 261 -18.40 27.82 -0.72
C GLY A 261 -19.46 28.62 0.05
N GLU A 262 -19.05 29.47 1.00
CA GLU A 262 -19.96 30.47 1.58
C GLU A 262 -20.27 31.51 0.49
N PRO A 263 -21.53 31.61 0.01
CA PRO A 263 -21.88 32.61 -0.98
C PRO A 263 -21.69 34.01 -0.38
N PRO A 264 -21.18 35.00 -1.14
CA PRO A 264 -21.03 36.36 -0.64
C PRO A 264 -22.39 36.87 -0.14
N PRO A 265 -22.46 37.48 1.05
CA PRO A 265 -23.74 37.76 1.71
C PRO A 265 -24.61 38.69 0.84
N GLU A 266 -25.75 38.17 0.37
CA GLU A 266 -26.69 38.94 -0.43
C GLU A 266 -27.25 40.11 0.38
N THR A 267 -27.03 41.32 -0.11
CA THR A 267 -27.39 42.57 0.58
C THR A 267 -28.84 42.96 0.28
N ASP A 268 -29.79 42.23 0.87
CA ASP A 268 -31.23 42.54 0.75
C ASP A 268 -31.59 43.84 1.49
N GLY A 269 -31.48 44.96 0.77
CA GLY A 269 -31.65 46.33 1.26
C GLY A 269 -33.10 46.83 1.34
N GLY A 270 -34.00 46.06 1.95
CA GLY A 270 -35.39 46.45 2.19
C GLY A 270 -35.52 47.75 3.01
N SER A 271 -36.21 48.77 2.47
CA SER A 271 -36.27 50.12 3.06
C SER A 271 -37.28 50.30 4.21
N SER A 272 -36.90 51.06 5.26
CA SER A 272 -37.74 52.17 5.81
C SER A 272 -37.04 53.04 6.88
N GLU A 273 -37.32 54.35 6.80
CA GLU A 273 -37.35 55.41 7.84
C GLU A 273 -36.20 55.57 8.88
N GLY A 274 -35.51 56.74 8.87
CA GLY A 274 -34.60 57.10 9.99
C GLY A 274 -33.71 58.36 9.90
N GLY A 275 -34.27 59.58 9.78
CA GLY A 275 -33.69 60.79 10.41
C GLY A 275 -32.35 61.40 9.91
N ASN A 276 -32.41 62.17 8.82
CA ASN A 276 -31.86 63.54 8.67
C ASN A 276 -30.61 64.03 9.48
N VAL A 277 -29.47 64.30 8.82
CA VAL A 277 -28.72 65.59 8.86
C VAL A 277 -27.66 65.73 7.74
N ASP A 278 -27.44 66.98 7.30
CA ASP A 278 -26.21 67.69 6.83
C ASP A 278 -24.90 66.88 6.60
N GLY A 279 -24.07 67.08 5.56
CA GLY A 279 -24.15 68.02 4.43
C GLY A 279 -22.80 68.15 3.66
N THR A 280 -22.76 69.02 2.63
CA THR A 280 -21.61 69.36 1.74
C THR A 280 -21.17 68.34 0.68
N THR A 281 -20.54 68.84 -0.39
CA THR A 281 -20.18 68.13 -1.63
C THR A 281 -18.68 68.22 -1.92
N GLY A 282 -18.04 67.14 -2.38
CA GLY A 282 -16.64 67.14 -2.82
C GLY A 282 -16.38 66.12 -3.94
N GLU A 283 -15.80 66.59 -5.04
CA GLU A 283 -15.54 65.81 -6.27
C GLU A 283 -14.05 65.35 -6.30
N PRO A 284 -13.73 64.09 -6.63
CA PRO A 284 -12.36 63.57 -6.58
C PRO A 284 -11.56 63.88 -7.87
N PRO A 285 -10.29 64.30 -7.77
CA PRO A 285 -9.44 64.57 -8.93
C PRO A 285 -8.81 63.29 -9.55
N PRO A 286 -8.43 63.31 -10.85
CA PRO A 286 -7.84 62.17 -11.56
C PRO A 286 -6.34 61.92 -11.22
N PRO A 287 -5.80 60.72 -11.53
CA PRO A 287 -4.42 60.36 -11.24
C PRO A 287 -3.38 61.05 -12.15
N ALA A 288 -2.16 61.20 -11.65
CA ALA A 288 -1.03 61.81 -12.35
C ALA A 288 -0.15 60.78 -13.08
N VAL A 289 0.52 61.23 -14.15
CA VAL A 289 1.42 60.42 -15.00
C VAL A 289 2.83 61.01 -15.01
N THR A 290 3.84 60.15 -14.87
CA THR A 290 5.25 60.37 -15.24
C THR A 290 5.80 59.03 -15.76
N THR A 291 6.24 58.84 -17.02
CA THR A 291 7.46 59.36 -17.65
C THR A 291 8.73 59.13 -16.81
N GLY A 292 9.77 58.40 -17.24
CA GLY A 292 9.98 57.65 -18.48
C GLY A 292 11.49 57.52 -18.80
N ASN A 293 11.85 56.60 -19.70
CA ASN A 293 13.15 56.48 -20.39
C ASN A 293 14.36 55.99 -19.53
N ASP A 294 15.39 55.28 -20.03
CA ASP A 294 15.57 54.44 -21.24
C ASP A 294 16.89 53.61 -21.11
N ASP A 295 17.22 52.82 -22.15
CA ASP A 295 18.53 52.32 -22.58
C ASP A 295 19.11 50.97 -22.06
N ASP A 296 19.04 49.99 -22.97
CA ASP A 296 19.77 48.71 -23.14
C ASP A 296 21.29 48.96 -23.48
N PRO A 297 22.24 47.97 -23.69
CA PRO A 297 22.05 46.75 -24.51
C PRO A 297 22.84 45.44 -24.16
N LEU A 298 22.35 44.32 -24.74
CA LEU A 298 23.09 43.06 -25.00
C LEU A 298 24.13 43.21 -26.14
N PRO A 299 25.18 42.35 -26.24
CA PRO A 299 25.15 41.19 -27.19
C PRO A 299 26.16 40.03 -26.85
N PRO A 300 26.54 39.08 -27.73
CA PRO A 300 25.81 38.25 -28.73
C PRO A 300 26.04 36.72 -28.50
N GLY A 301 25.70 35.84 -29.48
CA GLY A 301 25.97 34.39 -29.45
C GLY A 301 26.40 33.76 -30.79
N GLY A 302 26.60 32.42 -30.80
CA GLY A 302 27.15 31.59 -31.90
C GLY A 302 28.41 30.83 -31.44
N THR A 303 28.81 29.65 -31.94
CA THR A 303 28.43 28.86 -33.14
C THR A 303 28.58 27.33 -32.88
N ALA A 304 28.09 26.47 -33.79
CA ALA A 304 28.26 25.01 -33.75
C ALA A 304 29.41 24.48 -34.64
N SER A 305 29.93 23.27 -34.37
CA SER A 305 30.86 22.47 -35.22
C SER A 305 30.91 21.00 -34.74
N ASP A 306 31.48 20.10 -35.56
CA ASP A 306 31.22 18.65 -35.55
C ASP A 306 32.19 17.72 -34.75
N ASP A 307 31.79 16.44 -34.69
CA ASP A 307 32.48 15.17 -34.31
C ASP A 307 33.75 14.90 -35.17
N PRO A 308 34.66 13.89 -34.94
CA PRO A 308 34.65 12.80 -33.95
C PRO A 308 35.98 12.52 -33.19
N GLY A 309 35.96 11.60 -32.21
CA GLY A 309 37.18 10.95 -31.71
C GLY A 309 37.03 10.00 -30.52
N ALA A 310 37.28 8.69 -30.72
CA ALA A 310 37.30 7.70 -29.63
C ALA A 310 38.67 7.63 -28.92
N GLY A 311 38.68 7.42 -27.61
CA GLY A 311 39.91 7.27 -26.81
C GLY A 311 39.69 6.51 -25.51
N SER A 312 40.43 5.41 -25.31
CA SER A 312 40.37 4.54 -24.13
C SER A 312 41.45 4.89 -23.10
N GLY A 313 41.14 4.81 -21.80
CA GLY A 313 42.16 4.55 -20.77
C GLY A 313 42.09 5.41 -19.50
N ASP A 314 41.51 4.83 -18.45
CA ASP A 314 42.01 4.96 -17.06
C ASP A 314 43.26 4.05 -16.92
N PRO A 315 44.20 4.18 -15.93
CA PRO A 315 44.09 4.93 -14.67
C PRO A 315 45.31 5.78 -14.24
N SER A 316 45.08 6.68 -13.27
CA SER A 316 46.06 7.01 -12.21
C SER A 316 45.42 7.77 -11.03
N ALA A 317 45.90 7.51 -9.81
CA ALA A 317 45.46 8.17 -8.58
C ALA A 317 46.21 9.49 -8.30
N GLY A 318 45.62 10.36 -7.47
CA GLY A 318 46.26 11.58 -6.97
C GLY A 318 45.39 12.29 -5.93
N GLU A 319 45.87 12.34 -4.69
CA GLU A 319 45.21 12.94 -3.52
C GLU A 319 45.19 14.48 -3.60
N ASP A 320 44.14 15.15 -3.12
CA ASP A 320 44.17 15.82 -1.81
C ASP A 320 42.82 16.47 -1.39
N GLY A 321 42.67 16.81 -0.10
CA GLY A 321 41.47 17.44 0.50
C GLY A 321 41.49 18.99 0.52
N PRO A 322 40.77 19.68 1.44
CA PRO A 322 40.09 19.17 2.64
C PRO A 322 38.61 19.62 2.83
N ALA A 323 37.92 18.97 3.78
CA ALA A 323 36.65 19.42 4.36
C ALA A 323 36.81 19.69 5.87
N LEU A 324 36.27 20.81 6.37
CA LEU A 324 36.31 21.29 7.76
C LEU A 324 35.20 22.37 7.98
N PRO A 325 34.80 22.74 9.21
CA PRO A 325 34.70 21.91 10.43
C PRO A 325 33.55 22.27 11.44
N THR A 326 33.15 21.31 12.32
CA THR A 326 32.78 21.50 13.77
C THR A 326 31.59 22.44 14.18
N THR A 327 30.94 22.39 15.36
CA THR A 327 30.86 21.58 16.63
C THR A 327 29.49 21.91 17.29
N PHE A 328 28.99 21.47 18.48
CA PHE A 328 29.40 20.70 19.69
C PHE A 328 28.07 20.12 20.32
N GLY A 329 28.02 19.34 21.41
CA GLY A 329 29.09 18.79 22.26
C GLY A 329 28.63 18.25 23.63
N GLU A 330 28.23 16.97 23.68
CA GLU A 330 28.57 16.00 24.76
C GLU A 330 27.92 16.06 26.16
N ASN A 331 28.13 14.96 26.91
CA ASN A 331 27.64 14.55 28.24
C ASN A 331 26.17 14.06 28.31
N GLY A 332 25.84 12.86 28.85
CA GLY A 332 26.70 11.74 29.28
C GLY A 332 25.97 10.58 29.99
N GLU A 333 26.45 9.36 29.74
CA GLU A 333 26.55 8.17 30.64
C GLU A 333 25.33 7.26 31.04
N ASP A 334 25.60 5.94 30.95
CA ASP A 334 25.10 4.76 31.68
C ASP A 334 23.62 4.31 31.76
N ALA A 335 23.24 3.36 30.89
CA ALA A 335 22.92 1.94 31.24
C ALA A 335 22.49 1.11 29.99
N GLY A 336 22.75 -0.20 29.84
CA GLY A 336 23.60 -1.08 30.65
C GLY A 336 23.11 -2.55 30.79
N CYS A 337 23.25 -3.38 29.74
CA CYS A 337 23.59 -4.83 29.77
C CYS A 337 23.18 -5.60 28.49
N ALA A 338 23.86 -6.72 28.22
CA ALA A 338 23.60 -7.63 27.09
C ALA A 338 23.12 -9.02 27.57
N CYS A 339 22.58 -9.82 26.66
CA CYS A 339 22.16 -11.20 26.90
C CYS A 339 23.06 -12.19 26.13
N ASP A 340 23.93 -12.92 26.83
CA ASP A 340 24.77 -13.99 26.28
C ASP A 340 24.17 -15.38 26.63
N ALA A 341 24.55 -16.42 25.89
CA ALA A 341 23.95 -17.75 25.96
C ALA A 341 24.62 -18.66 27.00
N GLY A 342 23.84 -19.20 27.93
CA GLY A 342 24.32 -20.09 28.99
C GLY A 342 24.21 -21.59 28.65
N ASP A 343 25.26 -22.19 28.11
CA ASP A 343 25.46 -23.65 28.19
C ASP A 343 25.90 -24.05 29.61
N GLY A 344 25.43 -25.22 30.09
CA GLY A 344 25.42 -25.56 31.51
C GLY A 344 25.80 -27.00 31.81
N GLY A 345 27.10 -27.33 31.82
CA GLY A 345 27.58 -28.68 32.09
C GLY A 345 28.84 -28.78 32.96
N ARG A 346 28.72 -29.50 34.11
CA ARG A 346 29.76 -30.34 34.76
C ARG A 346 29.18 -31.11 35.96
N GLY A 347 29.44 -32.42 36.03
CA GLY A 347 29.23 -33.26 37.23
C GLY A 347 30.51 -33.36 38.08
N PRO A 348 30.87 -34.51 38.69
CA PRO A 348 30.14 -35.79 38.84
C PRO A 348 29.99 -36.20 40.33
N TRP A 349 29.70 -37.48 40.65
CA TRP A 349 30.38 -38.30 41.69
C TRP A 349 29.92 -39.79 41.66
N SER A 350 30.66 -40.68 42.33
CA SER A 350 30.66 -42.16 42.17
C SER A 350 29.58 -42.94 42.94
N GLY A 351 29.23 -44.20 42.56
CA GLY A 351 28.45 -45.07 43.49
C GLY A 351 27.91 -46.47 43.11
N LEU A 352 28.75 -47.44 42.71
CA LEU A 352 28.60 -48.91 42.98
C LEU A 352 27.43 -49.78 42.40
N LEU A 353 27.69 -51.10 42.34
CA LEU A 353 26.92 -52.20 41.72
C LEU A 353 25.70 -52.70 42.50
N LEU A 354 24.76 -53.38 41.80
CA LEU A 354 24.47 -54.81 42.04
C LEU A 354 23.77 -55.50 40.86
N VAL A 355 23.63 -56.83 40.91
CA VAL A 355 23.27 -57.75 39.81
C VAL A 355 22.12 -58.67 40.22
N LEU A 356 21.18 -58.93 39.29
CA LEU A 356 20.31 -60.13 39.09
C LEU A 356 19.15 -59.73 38.14
N GLY A 357 18.48 -60.60 37.36
CA GLY A 357 18.68 -62.02 37.09
C GLY A 357 17.37 -62.71 36.66
N LEU A 358 17.39 -63.50 35.56
CA LEU A 358 16.24 -64.21 34.93
C LEU A 358 15.16 -63.27 34.29
N GLY A 359 14.35 -63.70 33.30
CA GLY A 359 14.42 -64.90 32.44
C GLY A 359 13.08 -65.39 31.85
N VAL A 360 13.16 -66.18 30.77
CA VAL A 360 12.15 -67.16 30.28
C VAL A 360 10.94 -66.70 29.40
N LEU A 361 11.16 -66.81 28.08
CA LEU A 361 10.32 -67.46 27.03
C LEU A 361 8.81 -67.16 26.81
N ARG A 362 8.53 -66.52 25.66
CA ARG A 362 8.07 -67.18 24.39
C ARG A 362 6.82 -68.11 24.41
N ARG A 363 5.74 -67.68 23.73
CA ARG A 363 5.03 -68.54 22.74
C ARG A 363 4.19 -67.77 21.70
N ARG A 364 4.27 -68.20 20.43
CA ARG A 364 3.31 -67.91 19.34
C ARG A 364 2.30 -69.06 19.23
N ARG A 365 1.18 -68.79 18.54
CA ARG A 365 0.09 -69.66 18.04
C ARG A 365 -1.18 -69.70 18.91
N ARG A 366 -2.26 -69.11 18.38
CA ARG A 366 -3.05 -69.87 17.40
C ARG A 366 -2.85 -69.29 16.01
#